data_AF-A0A5J4RH70-F1
#
_entry.id   AF-A0A5J4RH70-F1
#
_cell.length_a   1.000
_cell.length_b   1.000
_cell.length_c   1.000
_cell.angle_alpha   90.00
_cell.angle_beta   90.00
_cell.angle_gamma   90.00
#
_symmetry.space_group_name_H-M   'P 1'
#
loop_
_entity.id
_entity.type
_entity.pdbx_description
1 polymer ?
#
loop_
_entity_poly.entity_id
_entity_poly.type
_entity_poly.pdbx_seq_one_letter_code
_entity_poly.pdbx_strand_id
1 'polypeptide(L)'
;SLYRQSGKRSISAFMTDCVLNNPVKVVTVNKSVWDYALLLSGIFEQFRAIKTNYNQVFHALIRNFGEQKARFMMKIVEESTLDFIQTRQEIERLTAQLRERCLPR
;
A
#
# COMPACT_ATOMS: atom_id res chain seq x y z
N SER A 1 5.44 2.05 -31.94
CA SER A 1 6.17 3.07 -31.15
C SER A 1 5.65 4.45 -31.53
N LEU A 2 5.60 5.38 -30.57
CA LEU A 2 5.08 6.75 -30.77
C LEU A 2 5.75 7.48 -31.95
N TYR A 3 7.05 7.25 -32.16
CA TYR A 3 7.81 7.78 -33.29
C TYR A 3 7.26 7.37 -34.67
N ARG A 4 6.89 6.09 -34.87
CA ARG A 4 6.35 5.64 -36.17
C ARG A 4 4.97 6.22 -36.46
N GLN A 5 4.22 6.58 -35.42
CA GLN A 5 2.89 7.18 -35.52
C GLN A 5 2.95 8.71 -35.70
N SER A 6 4.07 9.35 -35.38
CA SER A 6 4.21 10.81 -35.43
C SER A 6 4.48 11.36 -36.84
N GLY A 7 4.79 10.50 -37.82
CA GLY A 7 5.09 10.89 -39.21
C GLY A 7 6.37 11.73 -39.36
N LYS A 8 7.23 11.81 -38.33
CA LYS A 8 8.46 12.61 -38.37
C LYS A 8 9.58 11.84 -39.07
N ARG A 9 10.38 12.56 -39.86
CA ARG A 9 11.44 11.99 -40.72
C ARG A 9 12.64 11.44 -39.95
N SER A 10 12.84 11.88 -38.71
CA SER A 10 13.91 11.40 -37.83
C SER A 10 13.47 11.40 -36.37
N ILE A 11 14.10 10.54 -35.56
CA ILE A 11 13.88 10.49 -34.10
C ILE A 11 14.21 11.84 -33.45
N SER A 12 15.23 12.54 -33.95
CA SER A 12 15.56 13.89 -33.48
C SER A 12 14.44 14.89 -33.74
N ALA A 13 13.85 14.91 -34.93
CA ALA A 13 12.74 15.80 -35.25
C ALA A 13 11.48 15.46 -34.43
N PHE A 14 11.28 14.19 -34.09
CA PHE A 14 10.22 13.76 -33.18
C PHE A 14 10.45 14.22 -31.74
N MET A 15 11.67 14.06 -31.22
CA MET A 15 12.04 14.54 -29.87
C MET A 15 11.85 16.05 -29.77
N THR A 16 12.33 16.81 -30.76
CA THR A 16 12.19 18.26 -30.80
C THR A 16 10.71 18.69 -30.83
N ASP A 17 9.87 18.00 -31.60
CA ASP A 17 8.43 18.27 -31.65
C ASP A 17 7.72 17.92 -30.33
N CYS A 18 8.09 16.80 -29.71
CA CYS A 18 7.58 16.42 -28.39
C CYS A 18 8.00 17.38 -27.27
N VAL A 19 9.15 18.04 -27.40
CA VAL A 19 9.66 18.98 -26.39
C VAL A 19 9.16 20.41 -26.63
N LEU A 20 9.02 20.84 -27.90
CA LEU A 20 8.73 22.22 -28.26
C LEU A 20 7.25 22.47 -28.59
N ASN A 21 6.55 21.50 -29.20
CA ASN A 21 5.18 21.68 -29.69
C ASN A 21 4.13 20.95 -28.85
N ASN A 22 4.51 19.88 -28.16
CA ASN A 22 3.69 19.37 -27.06
C ASN A 22 4.06 20.16 -25.80
N PRO A 23 3.09 20.75 -25.07
CA PRO A 23 3.40 21.31 -23.77
C PRO A 23 3.93 20.16 -22.92
N VAL A 24 5.23 20.18 -22.62
CA VAL A 24 5.86 19.18 -21.77
C VAL A 24 5.09 19.19 -20.45
N LYS A 25 4.29 18.16 -20.24
CA LYS A 25 3.50 18.01 -19.02
C LYS A 25 4.47 17.59 -17.92
N VAL A 26 5.17 18.57 -17.34
CA VAL A 26 6.01 18.36 -16.17
C VAL A 26 5.08 18.09 -15.00
N VAL A 27 4.93 16.81 -14.65
CA VAL A 27 4.21 16.42 -13.44
C VAL A 27 5.23 16.39 -12.32
N THR A 28 5.21 17.42 -11.48
CA THR A 28 6.03 17.46 -10.27
C THR A 28 5.43 16.49 -9.26
N VAL A 29 6.04 15.32 -9.15
CA VAL A 29 5.59 14.26 -8.25
C VAL A 29 6.35 14.36 -6.93
N ASN A 30 5.64 14.45 -5.80
CA ASN A 30 6.25 14.31 -4.49
C ASN A 30 6.57 12.83 -4.25
N LYS A 31 7.81 12.44 -4.53
CA LYS A 31 8.29 11.05 -4.39
C LYS A 31 8.01 10.47 -3.00
N SER A 32 8.20 11.27 -1.94
CA SER A 32 7.99 10.81 -0.56
C SER A 32 6.54 10.40 -0.28
N VAL A 33 5.56 11.09 -0.88
CA VAL A 33 4.13 10.73 -0.74
C VAL A 33 3.82 9.43 -1.50
N TRP A 34 4.43 9.22 -2.66
CA TRP A 34 4.29 7.97 -3.41
C TRP A 34 4.94 6.78 -2.72
N ASP A 35 6.16 6.95 -2.22
CA ASP A 35 6.87 5.91 -1.47
C ASP A 35 6.07 5.54 -0.20
N TYR A 36 5.48 6.54 0.48
CA TYR A 36 4.58 6.31 1.60
C TYR A 36 3.33 5.49 1.20
N ALA A 37 2.67 5.84 0.09
CA ALA A 37 1.50 5.11 -0.38
C ALA A 37 1.85 3.65 -0.74
N LEU A 38 3.00 3.41 -1.36
CA LEU A 38 3.49 2.07 -1.68
C LEU A 38 3.76 1.25 -0.40
N LEU A 39 4.44 1.84 0.58
CA LEU A 39 4.68 1.23 1.89
C LEU A 39 3.35 0.88 2.58
N LEU A 40 2.38 1.78 2.57
CA LEU A 40 1.06 1.55 3.16
C LEU A 40 0.32 0.39 2.49
N SER A 41 0.37 0.28 1.16
CA SER A 41 -0.18 -0.87 0.43
C SER A 41 0.50 -2.19 0.83
N GLY A 42 1.83 -2.19 0.94
CA GLY A 42 2.57 -3.39 1.37
C GLY A 42 2.21 -3.83 2.78
N ILE A 43 2.08 -2.87 3.71
CA ILE A 43 1.64 -3.12 5.08
C ILE A 43 0.22 -3.70 5.07
N PHE A 44 -0.71 -3.15 4.30
CA PHE A 44 -2.10 -3.65 4.24
C PHE A 44 -2.19 -5.12 3.82
N GLU A 45 -1.38 -5.57 2.86
CA GLU A 45 -1.31 -6.97 2.46
C GLU A 45 -0.78 -7.86 3.60
N GLN A 46 0.24 -7.42 4.33
CA GLN A 46 0.73 -8.14 5.51
C GLN A 46 -0.34 -8.25 6.61
N PHE A 47 -1.09 -7.18 6.86
CA PHE A 47 -2.21 -7.19 7.81
C PHE A 47 -3.26 -8.26 7.44
N ARG A 48 -3.59 -8.34 6.15
CA ARG A 48 -4.55 -9.33 5.64
C ARG A 48 -4.03 -10.76 5.76
N ALA A 49 -2.74 -10.98 5.53
CA ALA A 49 -2.10 -12.29 5.70
C ALA A 49 -2.15 -12.75 7.16
N ILE A 50 -1.80 -11.88 8.12
CA ILE A 50 -1.85 -12.17 9.56
C ILE A 50 -3.27 -12.56 9.98
N LYS A 51 -4.29 -11.78 9.57
CA LYS A 51 -5.70 -12.09 9.83
C LYS A 51 -6.10 -13.47 9.28
N THR A 52 -5.70 -13.77 8.05
CA THR A 52 -6.02 -15.05 7.40
C THR A 52 -5.40 -16.22 8.20
N ASN A 53 -4.13 -16.10 8.58
CA ASN A 53 -3.43 -17.12 9.37
C ASN A 53 -4.07 -17.31 10.75
N TYR A 54 -4.42 -16.22 11.44
CA TYR A 54 -5.11 -16.27 12.72
C TYR A 54 -6.41 -17.09 12.62
N ASN A 55 -7.26 -16.78 11.63
CA ASN A 55 -8.53 -17.47 11.44
C ASN A 55 -8.33 -18.95 11.10
N GLN A 56 -7.37 -19.27 10.23
CA GLN A 56 -7.08 -20.65 9.85
C GLN A 56 -6.61 -21.48 11.05
N VAL A 57 -5.67 -20.95 11.84
CA VAL A 57 -5.19 -21.61 13.05
C VAL A 57 -6.34 -21.79 14.04
N PHE A 58 -7.14 -20.75 14.29
CA PHE A 58 -8.28 -20.85 15.21
C PHE A 58 -9.29 -21.93 14.78
N HIS A 59 -9.66 -21.97 13.50
CA HIS A 59 -10.55 -23.01 12.98
C HIS A 59 -9.94 -24.41 13.10
N ALA A 60 -8.64 -24.57 12.83
CA ALA A 60 -7.95 -25.84 13.01
C ALA A 60 -7.94 -26.27 14.49
N LEU A 61 -7.71 -25.34 15.42
CA LEU A 61 -7.73 -25.62 16.85
C LEU A 61 -9.14 -25.99 17.34
N ILE A 62 -10.18 -25.29 16.88
CA ILE A 62 -11.57 -25.64 17.21
C ILE A 62 -11.88 -27.07 16.76
N ARG A 63 -11.52 -27.42 15.52
CA ARG A 63 -11.80 -28.74 14.95
C ARG A 63 -11.12 -29.87 15.73
N ASN A 64 -9.92 -29.65 16.24
CA ASN A 64 -9.12 -30.70 16.89
C ASN A 64 -9.29 -30.77 18.41
N PHE A 65 -9.50 -29.62 19.07
CA PHE A 65 -9.44 -29.52 20.54
C PHE A 65 -10.70 -28.95 21.19
N GLY A 66 -11.67 -28.49 20.39
CA GLY A 66 -12.85 -27.80 20.87
C GLY A 66 -12.60 -26.34 21.24
N GLU A 67 -13.69 -25.58 21.33
CA GLU A 67 -13.63 -24.12 21.38
C GLU A 67 -12.92 -23.56 22.63
N GLN A 68 -13.18 -24.11 23.82
CA GLN A 68 -12.56 -23.62 25.05
C GLN A 68 -11.03 -23.77 25.01
N LYS A 69 -10.52 -24.92 24.56
CA LYS A 69 -9.08 -25.17 24.46
C LYS A 69 -8.44 -24.32 23.37
N ALA A 70 -9.11 -24.15 22.23
CA ALA A 70 -8.66 -23.26 21.16
C ALA A 70 -8.48 -21.83 21.65
N ARG A 71 -9.46 -21.28 22.40
CA ARG A 71 -9.37 -19.94 22.99
C ARG A 71 -8.20 -19.81 23.96
N PHE A 72 -7.97 -20.82 24.81
CA PHE A 72 -6.82 -20.83 25.71
C PHE A 72 -5.48 -20.84 24.96
N MET A 73 -5.35 -21.69 23.93
CA MET A 73 -4.15 -21.78 23.11
C MET A 73 -3.86 -20.49 22.32
N MET A 74 -4.90 -19.82 21.81
CA MET A 74 -4.75 -18.54 21.09
C MET A 74 -4.27 -17.38 21.97
N LYS A 75 -4.26 -17.51 23.31
CA LYS A 75 -3.68 -16.48 24.19
C LYS A 75 -2.21 -16.21 23.91
N ILE A 76 -1.49 -17.15 23.30
CA ILE A 76 -0.08 -16.97 22.94
C ILE A 76 0.14 -15.81 21.95
N VAL A 77 -0.87 -15.45 21.16
CA VAL A 77 -0.79 -14.32 20.21
C VAL A 77 -1.49 -13.06 20.72
N GLU A 78 -2.02 -13.06 21.94
CA GLU A 78 -2.84 -11.97 22.48
C GLU A 78 -2.03 -10.66 22.59
N GLU A 79 -0.86 -10.73 23.20
CA GLU A 79 0.05 -9.58 23.37
C GLU A 79 0.50 -9.01 22.02
N SER A 80 1.00 -9.86 21.11
CA SER A 80 1.41 -9.43 19.78
C SER A 80 0.24 -8.84 18.96
N THR A 81 -0.99 -9.32 19.18
CA THR A 81 -2.18 -8.76 18.53
C THR A 81 -2.51 -7.37 19.07
N LEU A 82 -2.31 -7.12 20.37
CA LEU A 82 -2.48 -5.80 20.97
C LEU A 82 -1.47 -4.79 20.41
N ASP A 83 -0.18 -5.13 20.38
CA ASP A 83 0.88 -4.28 19.81
C ASP A 83 0.61 -3.95 18.34
N PHE A 84 0.13 -4.93 17.60
CA PHE A 84 -0.26 -4.78 16.21
C PHE A 84 -1.44 -3.81 16.03
N ILE A 85 -2.46 -3.88 16.89
CA ILE A 85 -3.58 -2.93 16.88
C ILE A 85 -3.10 -1.50 17.18
N GLN A 86 -2.19 -1.32 18.15
CA GLN A 86 -1.62 -0.01 18.47
C GLN A 86 -0.82 0.55 17.28
N THR A 87 0.03 -0.27 16.66
CA THR A 87 0.79 0.10 15.47
C THR A 87 -0.13 0.53 14.33
N ARG A 88 -1.23 -0.21 14.11
CA ARG A 88 -2.24 0.13 13.11
C ARG A 88 -2.86 1.51 13.38
N GLN A 89 -3.27 1.77 14.62
CA GLN A 89 -3.88 3.05 14.99
C GLN A 89 -2.92 4.22 14.76
N GLU A 90 -1.63 4.03 15.03
CA GLU A 90 -0.61 5.04 14.77
C GLU A 90 -0.44 5.31 13.26
N ILE A 91 -0.44 4.26 12.43
CA ILE A 91 -0.41 4.39 10.97
C ILE A 91 -1.66 5.13 10.46
N GLU A 92 -2.85 4.80 10.98
CA GLU A 92 -4.10 5.49 10.63
C GLU A 92 -4.04 6.98 11.01
N ARG A 93 -3.52 7.31 12.20
CA ARG A 93 -3.32 8.68 12.67
C ARG A 93 -2.36 9.47 11.78
N LEU A 94 -1.20 8.90 11.47
CA LEU A 94 -0.20 9.53 10.58
C LEU A 94 -0.75 9.73 9.17
N THR A 95 -1.53 8.76 8.66
CA THR A 95 -2.18 8.85 7.35
C THR A 95 -3.21 9.98 7.31
N ALA A 96 -3.99 10.17 8.37
CA ALA A 96 -4.93 11.28 8.47
C ALA A 96 -4.21 12.64 8.44
N GLN A 97 -3.12 12.80 9.20
CA GLN A 97 -2.32 14.03 9.19
C GLN A 97 -1.67 14.31 7.83
N LEU A 98 -1.17 13.26 7.15
CA LEU A 98 -0.62 13.41 5.81
C LEU A 98 -1.71 13.87 4.83
N ARG A 99 -2.90 13.27 4.90
CA ARG A 99 -4.05 13.64 4.06
C ARG A 99 -4.44 15.12 4.26
N GLU A 100 -4.50 15.59 5.50
CA GLU A 100 -4.78 17.01 5.80
C GLU A 100 -3.72 17.96 5.26
N ARG A 101 -2.44 17.56 5.28
CA ARG A 101 -1.33 18.37 4.75
C ARG A 101 -1.25 18.36 3.22
N CYS A 102 -1.71 17.29 2.58
CA CYS A 102 -1.60 17.09 1.13
C CYS A 102 -2.84 17.49 0.34
N LEU A 103 -4.00 17.68 0.98
CA LEU A 103 -5.20 18.21 0.33
C LEU A 103 -5.20 19.76 0.43
N PRO A 104 -5.39 20.49 -0.68
CA PRO A 104 -5.70 21.92 -0.59
C PRO A 104 -7.07 22.10 0.09
N ARG A 105 -7.21 23.17 0.89
CA ARG A 105 -8.49 23.56 1.49
C ARG A 105 -9.51 23.96 0.43
#